data_AF-A0A7L3Z869-F1
#
_entry.id   AF-A0A7L3Z869-F1
#
_cell.length_a   1.000
_cell.length_b   1.000
_cell.length_c   1.000
_cell.angle_alpha   90.00
_cell.angle_beta   90.00
_cell.angle_gamma   90.00
#
_symmetry.space_group_name_H-M   'P 1'
#
loop_
_entity.id
_entity.type
_entity.pdbx_description
1 polymer ?
#
loop_
_entity_poly.entity_id
_entity_poly.type
_entity_poly.pdbx_seq_one_letter_code
_entity_poly.pdbx_strand_id
1 'polypeptide(L)'
;HATQQETNKTITTSTKAIKQLSEVVRGSSRVRQERLQLDRLKNQLSDAIQRYGAVQKVRVSLASTLLYVSLYQIPRTPFSDLPDDEKIFSGGDGTWQNQSQDQALLSEITEEDLEAIRQREEAIQQIESDMLDVNQIIKDLASMVHEQGDTIDSIEANIETASSNVESANEQLAKASQHQV
;
A
#
# COMPACT_ATOMS: atom_id res chain seq x y z
N HIS A 1 7.76 -7.46 -7.22
CA HIS A 1 8.44 -6.16 -7.37
C HIS A 1 7.93 -5.41 -8.60
N ALA A 2 8.05 -5.96 -9.82
CA ALA A 2 7.53 -5.32 -11.05
C ALA A 2 6.05 -4.86 -10.94
N THR A 3 5.17 -5.71 -10.40
CA THR A 3 3.76 -5.38 -10.16
C THR A 3 3.54 -4.22 -9.19
N GLN A 4 4.40 -4.07 -8.17
CA GLN A 4 4.35 -2.98 -7.20
C GLN A 4 4.76 -1.65 -7.85
N GLN A 5 5.86 -1.65 -8.59
CA GLN A 5 6.32 -0.47 -9.34
C GLN A 5 5.31 -0.05 -10.40
N GLU A 6 4.72 -1.00 -11.12
CA GLU A 6 3.65 -0.72 -12.08
C GLU A 6 2.41 -0.11 -11.39
N THR A 7 2.01 -0.65 -10.24
CA THR A 7 0.91 -0.10 -9.44
C THR A 7 1.23 1.33 -8.99
N ASN A 8 2.44 1.60 -8.49
CA ASN A 8 2.89 2.93 -8.08
C ASN A 8 2.90 3.93 -9.25
N LYS A 9 3.35 3.49 -10.44
CA LYS A 9 3.30 4.28 -11.67
C LYS A 9 1.86 4.60 -12.09
N THR A 10 0.96 3.62 -12.01
CA THR A 10 -0.48 3.80 -12.29
C THR A 10 -1.13 4.78 -11.30
N ILE A 11 -0.80 4.67 -10.01
CA ILE A 11 -1.26 5.62 -8.98
C ILE A 11 -0.76 7.03 -9.27
N THR A 12 0.52 7.18 -9.61
CA THR A 12 1.14 8.47 -9.93
C THR A 12 0.51 9.13 -11.15
N THR A 13 0.33 8.37 -12.22
CA THR A 13 -0.29 8.84 -13.47
C THR A 13 -1.76 9.20 -13.27
N SER A 14 -2.52 8.38 -12.54
CA SER A 14 -3.91 8.66 -12.17
C SER A 14 -4.04 9.93 -11.33
N THR A 15 -3.15 10.12 -10.36
CA THR A 15 -3.12 11.33 -9.52
C THR A 15 -2.83 12.58 -10.35
N LYS A 16 -1.87 12.50 -11.29
CA LYS A 16 -1.57 13.59 -12.23
C LYS A 16 -2.78 13.93 -13.12
N ALA A 17 -3.47 12.92 -13.64
CA ALA A 17 -4.66 13.11 -14.45
C ALA A 17 -5.79 13.80 -13.65
N ILE A 18 -6.02 13.42 -12.40
CA ILE A 18 -6.99 14.08 -11.51
C ILE A 18 -6.61 15.54 -11.22
N LYS A 19 -5.32 15.84 -11.02
CA LYS A 19 -4.82 17.21 -10.85
C LYS A 19 -5.14 18.06 -12.10
N GLN A 20 -4.83 17.55 -13.30
CA GLN A 20 -5.13 18.22 -14.57
C GLN A 20 -6.64 18.42 -14.79
N LEU A 21 -7.44 17.39 -14.52
CA LEU A 21 -8.91 17.49 -14.58
C LEU A 21 -9.44 18.57 -13.62
N SER A 22 -8.85 18.68 -12.43
CA SER A 22 -9.21 19.73 -11.46
C SER A 22 -8.93 21.14 -11.97
N GLU A 23 -7.88 21.32 -12.78
CA GLU A 23 -7.57 22.60 -13.42
C GLU A 23 -8.56 22.93 -14.54
N VAL A 24 -8.91 21.95 -15.38
CA VAL A 24 -9.87 22.13 -16.48
C VAL A 24 -11.28 22.46 -15.98
N VAL A 25 -11.73 21.75 -14.94
CA VAL A 25 -13.07 21.95 -14.34
C VAL A 25 -13.18 23.33 -13.67
N ARG A 26 -12.08 23.91 -13.15
CA ARG A 26 -12.06 25.27 -12.60
C ARG A 26 -12.34 26.36 -13.65
N GLY A 27 -12.03 26.11 -14.93
CA GLY A 27 -12.15 27.10 -16.01
C GLY A 27 -13.43 27.00 -16.86
N SER A 28 -14.25 25.96 -16.67
CA SER A 28 -15.39 25.66 -17.55
C SER A 28 -16.71 26.17 -16.98
N SER A 29 -17.65 26.62 -17.82
CA SER A 29 -18.98 27.11 -17.36
C SER A 29 -19.99 25.99 -17.05
N ARG A 30 -19.74 24.75 -17.50
CA ARG A 30 -20.52 23.52 -17.17
C ARG A 30 -20.14 22.90 -15.81
N VAL A 31 -19.67 23.74 -14.89
CA VAL A 31 -18.94 23.41 -13.65
C VAL A 31 -19.57 22.27 -12.84
N ARG A 32 -20.90 22.30 -12.66
CA ARG A 32 -21.53 21.55 -11.55
C ARG A 32 -21.48 20.03 -11.73
N GLN A 33 -21.83 19.52 -12.91
CA GLN A 33 -21.87 18.08 -13.16
C GLN A 33 -20.46 17.48 -13.27
N GLU A 34 -19.53 18.20 -13.89
CA GLU A 34 -18.12 17.81 -14.01
C GLU A 34 -17.40 17.84 -12.64
N ARG A 35 -17.72 18.80 -11.78
CA ARG A 35 -17.17 18.90 -10.42
C ARG A 35 -17.62 17.74 -9.54
N LEU A 36 -18.91 17.35 -9.60
CA LEU A 36 -19.42 16.18 -8.88
C LEU A 36 -18.76 14.87 -9.34
N GLN A 37 -18.53 14.70 -10.64
CA GLN A 37 -17.83 13.52 -11.17
C GLN A 37 -16.36 13.51 -10.74
N LEU A 38 -15.69 14.66 -10.79
CA LEU A 38 -14.31 14.81 -10.33
C LEU A 38 -14.16 14.47 -8.84
N ASP A 39 -15.09 14.93 -8.01
CA ASP A 39 -15.09 14.67 -6.57
C ASP A 39 -15.30 13.17 -6.28
N ARG A 40 -16.22 12.53 -7.01
CA ARG A 40 -16.39 11.07 -6.95
C ARG A 40 -15.11 10.33 -7.32
N LEU A 41 -14.44 10.73 -8.41
CA LEU A 41 -13.19 10.12 -8.85
C LEU A 41 -12.06 10.31 -7.83
N LYS A 42 -11.95 11.49 -7.24
CA LYS A 42 -10.98 11.78 -6.17
C LYS A 42 -11.19 10.87 -4.96
N ASN A 43 -12.43 10.72 -4.51
CA ASN A 43 -12.77 9.85 -3.37
C ASN A 43 -12.48 8.37 -3.69
N GLN A 44 -12.89 7.90 -4.87
CA GLN A 44 -12.61 6.52 -5.30
C GLN A 44 -11.11 6.23 -5.41
N LEU A 45 -10.33 7.17 -5.96
CA LEU A 45 -8.88 7.04 -6.02
C LEU A 45 -8.28 7.04 -4.62
N SER A 46 -8.76 7.89 -3.73
CA SER A 46 -8.29 7.97 -2.33
C SER A 46 -8.51 6.66 -1.61
N ASP A 47 -9.71 6.11 -1.68
CA ASP A 47 -10.06 4.83 -1.07
C ASP A 47 -9.19 3.68 -1.63
N ALA A 48 -8.99 3.65 -2.95
CA ALA A 48 -8.18 2.62 -3.60
C ALA A 48 -6.71 2.69 -3.15
N ILE A 49 -6.12 3.89 -3.09
CA ILE A 49 -4.73 4.07 -2.65
C ILE A 49 -4.58 3.77 -1.16
N GLN A 50 -5.54 4.15 -0.31
CA GLN A 50 -5.53 3.83 1.12
C GLN A 50 -5.55 2.30 1.35
N ARG A 51 -6.42 1.58 0.63
CA ARG A 51 -6.46 0.11 0.67
C ARG A 51 -5.13 -0.50 0.23
N TYR A 52 -4.56 0.02 -0.85
CA TYR A 52 -3.25 -0.43 -1.33
C TYR A 52 -2.14 -0.16 -0.29
N GLY A 53 -2.13 1.01 0.34
CA GLY A 53 -1.19 1.33 1.43
C GLY A 53 -1.32 0.38 2.63
N ALA A 54 -2.54 -0.05 2.97
CA ALA A 54 -2.74 -1.08 4.01
C ALA A 54 -2.13 -2.42 3.61
N VAL A 55 -2.29 -2.84 2.35
CA VAL A 55 -1.66 -4.08 1.82
C VAL A 55 -0.13 -3.96 1.83
N GLN A 56 0.44 -2.81 1.46
CA GLN A 56 1.89 -2.58 1.52
C GLN A 56 2.42 -2.71 2.95
N LYS A 57 1.73 -2.16 3.97
CA LYS A 57 2.12 -2.30 5.39
C LYS A 57 2.19 -3.76 5.83
N VAL A 58 1.17 -4.55 5.47
CA VAL A 58 1.15 -6.00 5.77
C VAL A 58 2.31 -6.72 5.10
N ARG A 59 2.63 -6.35 3.85
CA ARG A 59 3.76 -6.94 3.11
C ARG A 59 5.11 -6.61 3.75
N VAL A 60 5.34 -5.35 4.15
CA VAL A 60 6.57 -4.96 4.87
C VAL A 60 6.66 -5.73 6.18
N SER A 61 5.60 -5.73 6.99
CA SER A 61 5.57 -6.45 8.26
C SER A 61 5.87 -7.95 8.10
N LEU A 62 5.24 -8.62 7.13
CA LEU A 62 5.51 -10.03 6.85
C LEU A 62 6.95 -10.26 6.41
N ALA A 63 7.49 -9.40 5.53
CA ALA A 63 8.86 -9.53 5.06
C ALA A 63 9.87 -9.36 6.21
N SER A 64 9.66 -8.39 7.10
CA SER A 64 10.49 -8.20 8.30
C SER A 64 10.40 -9.39 9.26
N THR A 65 9.20 -9.95 9.47
CA THR A 65 9.03 -11.16 10.30
C THR A 65 9.73 -12.37 9.68
N LEU A 66 9.65 -12.56 8.38
CA LEU A 66 10.32 -13.66 7.68
C LEU A 66 11.84 -13.53 7.74
N LEU A 67 12.38 -12.32 7.64
CA LEU A 67 13.81 -12.04 7.84
C LEU A 67 14.23 -12.45 9.26
N TYR A 68 13.49 -11.99 10.27
CA TYR A 68 13.73 -12.36 11.67
C TYR A 68 13.72 -13.87 11.84
N VAL A 69 12.67 -14.56 11.42
CA VAL A 69 12.56 -16.04 11.54
C VAL A 69 13.70 -16.77 10.84
N SER A 70 14.12 -16.30 9.65
CA SER A 70 15.24 -16.89 8.91
C SER A 70 16.56 -16.84 9.69
N LEU A 71 16.78 -15.80 10.49
CA LEU A 71 17.96 -15.68 11.36
C LEU A 71 17.94 -16.68 12.53
N TYR A 72 16.76 -17.14 12.97
CA TYR A 72 16.61 -18.10 14.06
C TYR A 72 16.43 -19.56 13.60
N GLN A 73 16.19 -19.80 12.30
CA GLN A 73 16.01 -21.15 11.72
C GLN A 73 17.27 -21.72 11.07
N ILE A 74 18.39 -21.00 11.07
CA ILE A 74 19.69 -21.53 10.64
C ILE A 74 19.97 -22.80 11.47
N PRO A 75 20.04 -24.00 10.86
CA PRO A 75 20.25 -25.24 11.58
C PRO A 75 21.56 -25.16 12.34
N ARG A 76 21.49 -25.14 13.68
CA ARG A 76 22.68 -25.37 14.49
C ARG A 76 22.97 -26.87 14.38
N THR A 77 23.89 -27.24 13.51
CA THR A 77 24.37 -28.62 13.42
C THR A 77 24.94 -29.00 14.78
N PRO A 78 24.39 -30.04 15.44
CA PRO A 78 25.03 -30.58 16.63
C PRO A 78 26.40 -31.10 16.22
N PHE A 79 27.43 -30.80 17.00
CA PHE A 79 28.81 -31.27 16.80
C PHE A 79 28.92 -32.79 16.54
N SER A 80 27.92 -33.54 17.00
CA SER A 80 27.76 -34.97 16.83
C SER A 80 27.76 -35.47 15.38
N ASP A 81 27.26 -34.66 14.42
CA ASP A 81 26.96 -35.11 13.04
C ASP A 81 28.01 -34.72 11.99
N LEU A 82 29.15 -34.14 12.39
CA LEU A 82 30.22 -33.77 11.46
C LEU A 82 31.11 -34.97 11.05
N PRO A 83 31.53 -35.07 9.77
CA PRO A 83 32.49 -36.08 9.31
C PRO A 83 33.84 -35.95 10.03
N ASP A 84 34.50 -37.07 10.32
CA ASP A 84 35.73 -37.11 11.13
C ASP A 84 36.89 -36.27 10.54
N ASP A 85 36.89 -35.99 9.24
CA ASP A 85 37.92 -35.20 8.55
C ASP A 85 37.91 -33.71 8.94
N GLU A 86 36.78 -33.17 9.43
CA GLU A 86 36.67 -31.79 9.95
C GLU A 86 36.98 -31.70 11.45
N LYS A 87 37.09 -32.83 12.17
CA LYS A 87 37.46 -32.89 13.59
C LYS A 87 38.98 -32.82 13.83
N ILE A 88 39.77 -32.77 12.75
CA ILE A 88 41.23 -32.96 12.74
C ILE A 88 42.00 -31.77 13.35
N PHE A 89 41.38 -30.60 13.56
CA PHE A 89 42.10 -29.44 14.13
C PHE A 89 42.36 -29.53 15.65
N SER A 90 41.94 -30.60 16.34
CA SER A 90 42.19 -30.79 17.78
C SER A 90 43.36 -31.75 18.03
N GLY A 91 44.57 -31.32 17.70
CA GLY A 91 45.79 -32.03 18.06
C GLY A 91 46.17 -31.82 19.53
N GLY A 92 46.10 -32.88 20.34
CA GLY A 92 46.96 -33.07 21.51
C GLY A 92 46.40 -32.75 22.89
N ASP A 93 46.27 -33.82 23.69
CA ASP A 93 46.31 -33.91 25.15
C ASP A 93 45.10 -33.39 25.97
N GLY A 94 44.55 -34.30 26.75
CA GLY A 94 43.31 -34.12 27.49
C GLY A 94 43.54 -33.47 28.85
N THR A 95 43.22 -32.18 28.99
CA THR A 95 42.93 -31.61 30.33
C THR A 95 42.09 -30.32 30.35
N TRP A 96 41.51 -29.87 29.23
CA TRP A 96 40.72 -28.62 29.18
C TRP A 96 39.24 -28.80 28.80
N GLN A 97 38.74 -30.03 28.82
CA GLN A 97 37.44 -30.47 28.28
C GLN A 97 36.19 -29.77 28.85
N ASN A 98 36.31 -28.93 29.89
CA ASN A 98 35.16 -28.25 30.51
C ASN A 98 35.07 -26.75 30.16
N GLN A 99 36.13 -26.12 29.63
CA GLN A 99 36.12 -24.67 29.40
C GLN A 99 35.83 -24.28 27.95
N SER A 100 35.91 -25.23 27.01
CA SER A 100 35.59 -25.00 25.59
C SER A 100 34.13 -25.33 25.25
N GLN A 101 33.35 -25.88 26.21
CA GLN A 101 31.94 -26.23 26.01
C GLN A 101 31.06 -25.00 25.74
N ASP A 102 31.50 -23.82 26.17
CA ASP A 102 30.82 -22.54 25.86
C ASP A 102 31.33 -21.88 24.56
N GLN A 103 32.44 -22.34 23.97
CA GLN A 103 33.04 -21.72 22.78
C GLN A 103 32.78 -22.48 21.47
N ALA A 104 32.27 -23.72 21.54
CA ALA A 104 32.00 -24.57 20.38
C ALA A 104 30.52 -24.54 19.91
N LEU A 105 29.78 -23.47 20.22
CA LEU A 105 28.48 -23.14 19.61
C LEU A 105 28.64 -22.27 18.35
N LEU A 106 29.78 -22.36 17.67
CA LEU A 106 30.02 -21.64 16.42
C LEU A 106 29.45 -22.46 15.27
N SER A 107 28.14 -22.36 15.08
CA SER A 107 27.56 -22.53 13.75
C SER A 107 28.18 -21.44 12.86
N GLU A 108 29.07 -21.82 11.95
CA GLU A 108 29.58 -20.89 10.96
C GLU A 108 28.42 -20.54 10.03
N ILE A 109 27.89 -19.33 10.18
CA ILE A 109 26.92 -18.78 9.23
C ILE A 109 27.61 -18.84 7.87
N THR A 110 27.05 -19.59 6.92
CA THR A 110 27.70 -19.76 5.62
C THR A 110 27.67 -18.44 4.86
N GLU A 111 28.62 -18.24 3.96
CA GLU A 111 28.61 -17.06 3.08
C GLU A 111 27.36 -17.01 2.19
N GLU A 112 26.78 -18.18 1.86
CA GLU A 112 25.49 -18.29 1.17
C GLU A 112 24.32 -17.78 2.03
N ASP A 113 24.29 -18.14 3.32
CA ASP A 113 23.26 -17.64 4.26
C ASP A 113 23.35 -16.12 4.43
N LEU A 114 24.56 -15.58 4.56
CA LEU A 114 24.79 -14.13 4.65
C LEU A 114 24.32 -13.41 3.39
N GLU A 115 24.63 -13.93 2.20
CA GLU A 115 24.20 -13.33 0.94
C GLU A 115 22.67 -13.42 0.78
N ALA A 116 22.04 -14.52 1.19
CA ALA A 116 20.57 -14.65 1.17
C ALA A 116 19.88 -13.66 2.12
N ILE A 117 20.46 -13.41 3.30
CA ILE A 117 19.98 -12.38 4.25
C ILE A 117 20.13 -10.99 3.62
N ARG A 118 21.30 -10.69 3.03
CA ARG A 118 21.60 -9.41 2.37
C ARG A 118 20.59 -9.10 1.26
N GLN A 119 20.32 -10.06 0.37
CA GLN A 119 19.35 -9.90 -0.71
C GLN A 119 17.92 -9.67 -0.19
N ARG A 120 17.53 -10.33 0.91
CA ARG A 120 16.23 -10.10 1.54
C ARG A 120 16.14 -8.72 2.17
N GLU A 121 17.19 -8.25 2.81
CA GLU A 121 17.25 -6.89 3.38
C GLU A 121 17.11 -5.82 2.29
N GLU A 122 17.84 -5.95 1.18
CA GLU A 122 17.71 -5.06 0.01
C GLU A 122 16.27 -5.05 -0.55
N ALA A 123 15.65 -6.23 -0.65
CA ALA A 123 14.27 -6.34 -1.11
C ALA A 123 13.28 -5.66 -0.15
N ILE A 124 13.52 -5.72 1.16
CA ILE A 124 12.70 -5.03 2.17
C ILE A 124 12.87 -3.52 2.03
N GLN A 125 14.11 -3.02 1.97
CA GLN A 125 14.39 -1.58 1.80
C GLN A 125 13.71 -1.01 0.55
N GLN A 126 13.71 -1.77 -0.54
CA GLN A 126 13.02 -1.35 -1.77
C GLN A 126 11.49 -1.29 -1.59
N ILE A 127 10.88 -2.26 -0.90
CA ILE A 127 9.44 -2.23 -0.60
C ILE A 127 9.10 -1.05 0.32
N GLU A 128 9.96 -0.72 1.28
CA GLU A 128 9.80 0.43 2.17
C GLU A 128 9.89 1.76 1.41
N SER A 129 10.85 1.90 0.51
CA SER A 129 10.97 3.05 -0.39
C SER A 129 9.69 3.23 -1.24
N ASP A 130 9.25 2.16 -1.89
CA ASP A 130 8.01 2.13 -2.68
C ASP A 130 6.76 2.47 -1.84
N MET A 131 6.78 2.21 -0.53
CA MET A 131 5.70 2.54 0.41
C MET A 131 5.71 4.03 0.79
N LEU A 132 6.91 4.63 0.96
CA LEU A 132 7.04 6.06 1.24
C LEU A 132 6.50 6.92 0.10
N ASP A 133 6.77 6.53 -1.15
CA ASP A 133 6.25 7.20 -2.35
C ASP A 133 4.71 7.24 -2.36
N VAL A 134 4.07 6.10 -2.08
CA VAL A 134 2.61 6.01 -2.01
C VAL A 134 2.05 6.85 -0.86
N ASN A 135 2.75 6.88 0.27
CA ASN A 135 2.36 7.69 1.42
C ASN A 135 2.33 9.18 1.08
N GLN A 136 3.30 9.67 0.31
CA GLN A 136 3.30 11.05 -0.18
C GLN A 136 2.09 11.31 -1.09
N ILE A 137 1.77 10.38 -2.00
CA ILE A 137 0.60 10.51 -2.87
C ILE A 137 -0.71 10.53 -2.07
N ILE A 138 -0.83 9.71 -1.02
CA ILE A 138 -2.00 9.71 -0.12
C ILE A 138 -2.18 11.09 0.53
N LYS A 139 -1.10 11.69 1.03
CA LYS A 139 -1.14 13.03 1.65
C LYS A 139 -1.57 14.10 0.66
N ASP A 140 -0.97 14.10 -0.53
CA ASP A 140 -1.35 14.99 -1.63
C ASP A 140 -2.84 14.86 -1.98
N LEU A 141 -3.34 13.63 -2.05
CA LEU A 141 -4.74 13.37 -2.40
C LEU A 141 -5.70 13.72 -1.27
N ALA A 142 -5.34 13.48 -0.01
CA ALA A 142 -6.11 13.91 1.15
C ALA A 142 -6.30 15.43 1.16
N SER A 143 -5.26 16.20 0.81
CA SER A 143 -5.39 17.66 0.62
C SER A 143 -6.39 18.01 -0.49
N MET A 144 -6.30 17.34 -1.65
CA MET A 144 -7.22 17.58 -2.78
C MET A 144 -8.67 17.17 -2.52
N VAL A 145 -8.90 16.26 -1.57
CA VAL A 145 -10.24 15.87 -1.12
C VAL A 145 -10.79 16.86 -0.09
N HIS A 146 -9.96 17.33 0.85
CA HIS A 146 -10.40 18.25 1.90
C HIS A 146 -10.83 19.63 1.36
N GLU A 147 -10.25 20.09 0.24
CA GLU A 147 -10.64 21.34 -0.43
C GLU A 147 -12.04 21.32 -1.08
N GLN A 148 -12.77 20.19 -1.05
CA GLN A 148 -14.11 20.04 -1.67
C GLN A 148 -15.28 20.51 -0.80
N GLY A 149 -15.03 21.25 0.30
CA GLY A 149 -16.06 21.64 1.28
C GLY A 149 -17.35 22.26 0.70
N ASP A 150 -17.27 22.95 -0.45
CA ASP A 150 -18.42 23.62 -1.07
C ASP A 150 -19.27 22.72 -2.00
N THR A 151 -18.83 21.50 -2.36
CA THR A 151 -19.57 20.67 -3.33
C THR A 151 -20.67 19.80 -2.70
N ILE A 152 -20.62 19.54 -1.39
CA ILE A 152 -21.65 18.76 -0.68
C ILE A 152 -23.00 19.51 -0.68
N ASP A 153 -22.99 20.85 -0.52
CA ASP A 153 -24.17 21.71 -0.65
C ASP A 153 -24.85 21.59 -2.03
N SER A 154 -24.10 21.19 -3.06
CA SER A 154 -24.62 21.01 -4.41
C SER A 154 -25.34 19.67 -4.65
N ILE A 155 -25.09 18.65 -3.81
CA ILE A 155 -25.83 17.37 -3.85
C ILE A 155 -27.22 17.56 -3.23
N GLU A 156 -27.29 18.22 -2.08
CA GLU A 156 -28.55 18.54 -1.41
C GLU A 156 -29.44 19.41 -2.33
N ALA A 157 -28.85 20.45 -2.94
CA ALA A 157 -29.55 21.26 -3.94
C ALA A 157 -29.91 20.51 -5.23
N ASN A 158 -29.18 19.44 -5.63
CA ASN A 158 -29.58 18.59 -6.76
C ASN A 158 -30.74 17.67 -6.41
N ILE A 159 -30.80 17.15 -5.18
CA ILE A 159 -31.91 16.35 -4.68
C ILE A 159 -33.16 17.24 -4.60
N GLU A 160 -33.03 18.47 -4.08
CA GLU A 160 -34.12 19.46 -4.08
C GLU A 160 -34.60 19.81 -5.49
N THR A 161 -33.67 20.07 -6.42
CA THR A 161 -34.02 20.39 -7.81
C THR A 161 -34.72 19.22 -8.51
N ALA A 162 -34.24 17.98 -8.32
CA ALA A 162 -34.88 16.80 -8.87
C ALA A 162 -36.27 16.58 -8.27
N SER A 163 -36.42 16.77 -6.96
CA SER A 163 -37.72 16.71 -6.28
C SER A 163 -38.70 17.74 -6.83
N SER A 164 -38.27 19.00 -6.95
CA SER A 164 -39.07 20.10 -7.50
C SER A 164 -39.51 19.84 -8.96
N ASN A 165 -38.63 19.28 -9.78
CA ASN A 165 -38.96 18.92 -11.17
C ASN A 165 -39.98 17.78 -11.24
N VAL A 166 -39.90 16.76 -10.37
CA VAL A 166 -40.88 15.67 -10.31
C VAL A 166 -42.23 16.18 -9.85
N GLU A 167 -42.26 17.06 -8.86
CA GLU A 167 -43.50 17.67 -8.37
C GLU A 167 -44.16 18.55 -9.44
N SER A 168 -43.37 19.38 -10.13
CA SER A 168 -43.84 20.15 -11.28
C SER A 168 -44.36 19.26 -12.41
N ALA A 169 -43.68 18.15 -12.71
CA ALA A 169 -44.14 17.18 -13.71
C ALA A 169 -45.47 16.52 -13.31
N ASN A 170 -45.63 16.16 -12.03
CA ASN A 170 -46.88 15.63 -11.50
C ASN A 170 -48.03 16.64 -11.59
N GLU A 171 -47.81 17.91 -11.28
CA GLU A 171 -48.82 18.96 -11.46
C GLU A 171 -49.25 19.11 -12.92
N GLN A 172 -48.29 19.09 -13.84
CA GLN A 172 -48.58 19.18 -15.27
C GLN A 172 -49.36 17.95 -15.77
N LEU A 173 -49.02 16.74 -15.29
CA LEU A 173 -49.80 15.53 -15.58
C LEU A 173 -51.21 15.60 -15.02
N ALA A 174 -51.40 16.10 -13.79
CA ALA A 174 -52.71 16.29 -13.19
C ALA A 174 -53.57 17.30 -13.97
N LYS A 175 -52.99 18.44 -14.36
CA LYS A 175 -53.65 19.45 -15.21
C LYS A 175 -54.02 18.86 -16.57
N ALA A 176 -53.13 18.10 -17.21
CA ALA A 176 -53.40 17.45 -18.49
C ALA A 176 -54.54 16.43 -18.37
N SER A 177 -54.55 15.62 -17.31
CA SER A 177 -55.65 14.69 -17.02
C SER A 177 -56.99 15.40 -16.84
N GLN A 178 -56.99 16.60 -16.25
CA GLN A 178 -58.21 17.36 -15.99
C GLN A 178 -58.75 18.09 -17.24
N HIS A 179 -57.88 18.41 -18.21
CA HIS A 179 -58.26 19.00 -19.50
C HIS A 179 -58.68 17.96 -20.55
N GLN A 180 -58.49 16.67 -20.29
CA GLN A 180 -58.84 15.57 -21.21
C GLN A 180 -60.28 15.04 -21.01
N VAL A 181 -61.12 15.76 -20.26
CA VAL A 181 -62.55 15.50 -20.03
C VAL A 181 -63.37 16.60 -20.69
#